data_AF-W5TP08-F1
#
_entry.id   AF-W5TP08-F1
#
_cell.length_a   1.000
_cell.length_b   1.000
_cell.length_c   1.000
_cell.angle_alpha   90.00
_cell.angle_beta   90.00
_cell.angle_gamma   90.00
#
_symmetry.space_group_name_H-M   'P 1'
#
loop_
_entity.id
_entity.type
_entity.pdbx_description
1 polymer ?
#
loop_
_entity_poly.entity_id
_entity_poly.type
_entity_poly.pdbx_seq_one_letter_code
_entity_poly.pdbx_strand_id
1 'polypeptide(L)' 'MARDTEHIEREIEAARNRLASTLDELAVRADPQRIASNTKQVVLAKVNEPKVKYSLIGAGALVGVLVLVRLFRR' A
#
# COMPACT_ATOMS: atom_id res chain seq x y z
N MET A 1 -2.17 39.19 31.28
CA MET A 1 -0.97 38.97 30.43
C MET A 1 -0.06 37.89 31.01
N ALA A 2 0.67 38.09 32.12
CA ALA A 2 1.53 37.03 32.70
C ALA A 2 0.78 35.76 33.14
N ARG A 3 -0.44 35.94 33.68
CA ARG A 3 -1.31 34.83 34.12
C ARG A 3 -1.92 34.02 32.96
N ASP A 4 -1.96 34.61 31.76
CA ASP A 4 -2.45 33.97 30.54
C ASP A 4 -1.36 33.13 29.88
N THR A 5 -0.10 33.62 29.91
CA THR A 5 1.07 32.87 29.43
C THR A 5 1.27 31.56 30.18
N GLU A 6 1.18 31.57 31.51
CA GLU A 6 1.26 30.34 32.31
C GLU A 6 0.14 29.34 31.98
N HIS A 7 -1.04 29.83 31.60
CA HIS A 7 -2.16 28.97 31.21
C HIS A 7 -1.90 28.33 29.84
N ILE A 8 -1.44 29.13 28.88
CA ILE A 8 -1.07 28.68 27.54
C ILE A 8 0.09 27.65 27.58
N GLU A 9 1.11 27.87 28.40
CA GLU A 9 2.22 26.93 28.59
C GLU A 9 1.72 25.57 29.11
N ARG A 10 0.82 25.57 30.11
CA ARG A 10 0.21 24.35 30.64
C ARG A 10 -0.63 23.61 29.58
N GLU A 11 -1.34 24.34 28.74
CA GLU A 11 -2.12 23.76 27.64
C GLU A 11 -1.24 23.17 26.53
N ILE A 12 -0.11 23.80 26.21
CA ILE A 12 0.87 23.29 25.24
C ILE A 12 1.53 22.01 25.75
N GLU A 13 1.94 21.96 27.01
CA GLU A 13 2.54 20.77 27.61
C GLU A 13 1.52 19.59 27.63
N ALA A 14 0.25 19.89 27.92
CA ALA A 14 -0.83 18.90 27.86
C ALA A 14 -1.11 18.42 26.42
N ALA A 15 -1.06 19.32 25.44
CA ALA A 15 -1.21 18.96 24.02
C ALA A 15 -0.04 18.11 23.52
N ARG A 16 1.19 18.39 23.96
CA ARG A 16 2.39 17.62 23.62
C ARG A 16 2.31 16.18 24.16
N ASN A 17 1.84 15.99 25.39
CA ASN A 17 1.60 14.67 25.96
C ASN A 17 0.50 13.89 25.20
N ARG A 18 -0.56 14.58 24.75
CA ARG A 18 -1.61 13.97 23.92
C ARG A 18 -1.13 13.60 22.51
N LEU A 19 -0.19 14.35 21.94
CA LEU A 19 0.40 14.02 20.63
C LEU A 19 1.34 12.81 20.72
N ALA A 20 2.06 12.65 21.82
CA ALA A 20 2.87 11.46 22.07
C ALA A 20 2.00 10.19 22.16
N SER A 21 0.82 10.27 22.79
CA SER A 21 -0.10 9.12 22.84
C SER A 21 -0.76 8.78 21.49
N THR A 22 -0.99 9.77 20.61
CA THR A 22 -1.60 9.52 19.29
C THR A 22 -0.60 9.06 18.25
N LEU A 23 0.68 9.42 18.38
CA LEU A 23 1.75 8.91 17.50
C LEU A 23 1.96 7.39 17.70
N ASP A 24 1.84 6.89 18.93
CA ASP A 24 1.95 5.45 19.20
C ASP A 24 0.76 4.67 18.61
N GLU A 25 -0.44 5.25 18.66
CA GLU A 25 -1.66 4.64 18.10
C GLU A 25 -1.67 4.64 16.55
N LEU A 26 -1.08 5.66 15.92
CA LEU A 26 -0.92 5.72 14.46
C LEU A 26 0.14 4.74 13.93
N ALA A 27 1.21 4.53 14.70
CA ALA A 27 2.25 3.55 14.36
C ALA A 27 1.70 2.11 14.41
N VAL A 28 0.83 1.80 15.36
CA VAL A 28 0.20 0.47 15.50
C VAL A 28 -0.83 0.19 14.40
N ARG A 29 -1.59 1.19 13.93
CA ARG A 29 -2.52 1.02 12.78
C ARG A 29 -1.84 1.01 11.42
N ALA A 30 -0.63 1.55 11.32
CA ALA A 30 0.18 1.52 10.11
C ALA A 30 1.04 0.25 10.01
N ASP A 31 0.64 -0.87 10.63
CA ASP A 31 1.36 -2.14 10.52
C ASP A 31 1.48 -2.56 9.03
N PRO A 32 2.65 -2.32 8.41
CA PRO A 32 2.81 -2.49 6.97
C PRO A 32 2.79 -3.97 6.59
N GLN A 33 2.95 -4.88 7.57
CA GLN A 33 2.88 -6.31 7.34
C GLN A 33 1.46 -6.74 6.97
N ARG A 34 0.42 -6.12 7.56
CA ARG A 34 -0.99 -6.42 7.22
C ARG A 34 -1.41 -5.84 5.88
N ILE A 35 -0.93 -4.64 5.55
CA ILE A 35 -1.15 -4.06 4.21
C ILE A 35 -0.45 -4.95 3.17
N ALA A 36 0.82 -5.30 3.37
CA ALA A 36 1.57 -6.14 2.44
C ALA A 36 0.96 -7.54 2.28
N SER A 37 0.46 -8.17 3.36
CA SER A 37 -0.22 -9.46 3.28
C SER A 37 -1.54 -9.37 2.52
N ASN A 38 -2.32 -8.31 2.75
CA ASN A 38 -3.58 -8.09 2.03
C ASN A 38 -3.32 -7.75 0.56
N THR A 39 -2.30 -6.95 0.24
CA THR A 39 -1.92 -6.65 -1.14
C THR A 39 -1.47 -7.91 -1.88
N LYS A 40 -0.65 -8.76 -1.27
CA LYS A 40 -0.24 -10.04 -1.88
C LYS A 40 -1.44 -10.93 -2.18
N GLN A 41 -2.37 -11.07 -1.23
CA GLN A 41 -3.58 -11.87 -1.41
C GLN A 41 -4.51 -11.29 -2.48
N VAL A 42 -4.70 -9.97 -2.52
CA VAL A 42 -5.52 -9.32 -3.54
C VAL A 42 -4.89 -9.45 -4.93
N VAL A 43 -3.57 -9.29 -5.05
CA VAL A 43 -2.87 -9.49 -6.33
C VAL A 43 -2.96 -10.95 -6.77
N LEU A 44 -2.71 -11.90 -5.87
CA LEU A 44 -2.86 -13.33 -6.17
C LEU A 44 -4.30 -13.69 -6.52
N ALA A 45 -5.30 -13.14 -5.83
CA ALA A 45 -6.70 -13.35 -6.14
C ALA A 45 -7.05 -12.79 -7.53
N LYS A 46 -6.59 -11.57 -7.84
CA LYS A 46 -6.83 -10.91 -9.12
C LYS A 46 -6.15 -11.59 -10.29
N VAL A 47 -4.93 -12.10 -10.11
CA VAL A 47 -4.25 -12.96 -11.09
C VAL A 47 -4.95 -14.31 -11.21
N ASN A 48 -5.53 -14.81 -10.12
CA ASN A 48 -6.29 -16.06 -10.13
C ASN A 48 -7.69 -15.94 -10.76
N GLU A 49 -8.19 -14.73 -11.00
CA GLU A 49 -9.46 -14.54 -11.69
C GLU A 49 -9.42 -15.18 -13.09
N PRO A 50 -10.44 -15.97 -13.47
CA PRO A 50 -10.45 -16.68 -14.74
C PRO A 50 -10.31 -15.72 -15.94
N LYS A 51 -10.89 -14.52 -15.85
CA LYS A 51 -10.77 -13.48 -16.87
C LYS A 51 -9.31 -13.05 -17.10
N VAL A 52 -8.53 -12.90 -16.02
CA VAL A 52 -7.12 -12.48 -16.09
C VAL A 52 -6.23 -13.62 -16.53
N LYS A 53 -6.50 -14.87 -16.11
CA LYS A 53 -5.76 -16.05 -16.59
C LYS A 53 -5.88 -16.23 -18.09
N TYR A 54 -7.11 -16.22 -18.63
CA TYR A 54 -7.32 -16.44 -20.06
C TYR A 54 -6.78 -15.30 -20.91
N SER A 55 -6.86 -14.04 -20.44
CA SER A 55 -6.26 -12.91 -21.14
C SER A 55 -4.73 -12.96 -21.13
N LEU A 56 -4.10 -13.37 -20.02
CA LEU A 56 -2.64 -13.61 -19.94
C LEU A 56 -2.18 -14.70 -20.89
N ILE A 57 -2.90 -15.84 -20.95
CA ILE A 57 -2.58 -16.94 -21.87
C ILE A 57 -2.71 -16.47 -23.32
N GLY A 58 -3.80 -15.78 -23.66
CA GLY A 58 -4.02 -15.25 -25.00
C GLY A 58 -2.95 -14.25 -25.43
N ALA A 59 -2.62 -13.30 -24.54
CA ALA A 59 -1.56 -12.33 -24.79
C ALA A 59 -0.19 -13.02 -24.94
N GLY A 60 0.13 -13.97 -24.05
CA GLY A 60 1.37 -14.75 -24.11
C GLY A 60 1.50 -15.56 -25.39
N ALA A 61 0.41 -16.20 -25.83
CA ALA A 61 0.38 -16.95 -27.09
C ALA A 61 0.60 -16.04 -28.30
N LEU A 62 -0.05 -14.87 -28.34
CA LEU A 62 0.14 -13.89 -29.42
C LEU A 62 1.58 -13.39 -29.49
N VAL A 63 2.18 -13.05 -28.35
CA VAL A 63 3.59 -12.63 -28.28
C VAL A 63 4.50 -13.77 -28.71
N GLY A 64 4.28 -15.00 -28.24
CA GLY A 64 5.05 -16.17 -28.62
C GLY A 64 5.01 -16.42 -30.14
N VAL A 65 3.83 -16.37 -30.74
CA VAL A 65 3.66 -16.51 -32.20
C VAL A 65 4.37 -15.37 -32.93
N LEU A 66 4.23 -14.12 -32.49
CA LEU A 66 4.92 -12.98 -33.11
C LEU A 66 6.45 -13.13 -33.07
N VAL A 67 6.99 -13.60 -31.94
CA VAL A 67 8.43 -13.87 -31.79
C VAL A 67 8.88 -14.98 -32.72
N LEU A 68 8.15 -16.11 -32.78
CA LEU A 68 8.45 -17.21 -33.69
C LEU A 68 8.40 -16.76 -35.15
N VAL A 69 7.35 -16.06 -35.55
CA VAL A 69 7.21 -15.52 -36.91
C VAL A 69 8.36 -14.57 -37.23
N ARG A 70 8.80 -13.75 -36.28
CA ARG A 70 9.92 -12.82 -36.49
C ARG A 70 11.27 -13.53 -36.58
N LEU A 71 11.44 -14.63 -35.85
CA LEU A 71 12.66 -15.45 -35.90
C LEU A 71 12.76 -16.24 -37.21
N PHE A 72 11.67 -16.84 -37.68
CA PHE A 72 11.64 -17.62 -38.93
C PHE A 72 11.57 -16.78 -40.21
N ARG A 73 11.22 -15.49 -40.11
CA ARG A 73 11.24 -14.55 -41.25
C ARG A 73 12.56 -13.79 -41.41
N ARG A 74 13.55 -14.03 -40.55
CA ARG A 74 14.93 -13.55 -40.72
C ARG A 74 15.78 -14.64 -41.32
#